data_AF-A0A835HBL4-F1
#
_entry.id   AF-A0A835HBL4-F1
#
_cell.length_a   1.000
_cell.length_b   1.000
_cell.length_c   1.000
_cell.angle_alpha   90.00
_cell.angle_beta   90.00
_cell.angle_gamma   90.00
#
_symmetry.space_group_name_H-M   'P 1'
#
loop_
_entity.id
_entity.type
_entity.pdbx_description
1 polymer ?
#
loop_
_entity_poly.entity_id
_entity_poly.type
_entity_poly.pdbx_seq_one_letter_code
_entity_poly.pdbx_strand_id
1 'polypeptide(L)'
;MGGSCLTELKITDIGPSNWQRACFVPTKADALVVAFRKWLRKYSGGQVNFGTKYSGLLPPSPPKEQLVDRYRSHVLNCNSCRVAVKGLKALEVALQVISVASIGIIAAIKQGMMSMATKSVVVSMAVLCFAASMWLSHFIYKTFYFHDYNHALR
;
A
#
# COMPACT_ATOMS: atom_id res chain seq x y z
N MET A 1 -7.85 14.55 -11.88
CA MET A 1 -8.26 15.46 -10.79
C MET A 1 -7.68 14.91 -9.50
N GLY A 2 -6.54 15.43 -9.07
CA GLY A 2 -5.90 15.02 -7.81
C GLY A 2 -6.71 15.54 -6.65
N GLY A 3 -7.34 14.63 -5.90
CA GLY A 3 -8.07 14.99 -4.69
C GLY A 3 -7.09 15.53 -3.66
N SER A 4 -7.06 16.84 -3.48
CA SER A 4 -6.53 17.44 -2.26
C SER A 4 -7.17 16.75 -1.06
N CYS A 5 -6.37 16.45 -0.04
CA CYS A 5 -6.86 15.83 1.19
C CYS A 5 -8.02 16.67 1.73
N LEU A 6 -9.25 16.11 1.76
CA LEU A 6 -10.47 16.80 2.21
C LEU A 6 -10.30 17.48 3.58
N THR A 7 -9.38 16.96 4.39
CA THR A 7 -9.00 17.51 5.69
C THR A 7 -8.33 18.89 5.59
N GLU A 8 -7.46 19.12 4.62
CA GLU A 8 -6.76 20.41 4.44
C GLU A 8 -7.74 21.51 4.01
N LEU A 9 -8.72 21.16 3.16
CA LEU A 9 -9.81 22.07 2.79
C LEU A 9 -10.71 22.39 3.98
N LYS A 10 -11.06 21.39 4.81
CA LYS A 10 -11.83 21.60 6.05
C LYS A 10 -11.11 22.50 7.06
N ILE A 11 -9.79 22.39 7.20
CA ILE A 11 -9.01 23.27 8.09
C ILE A 11 -9.01 24.71 7.56
N THR A 12 -8.93 24.88 6.24
CA THR A 12 -8.99 26.20 5.58
C THR A 12 -10.35 26.87 5.80
N ASP A 13 -11.45 26.11 5.72
CA ASP A 13 -12.82 26.59 5.95
C ASP A 13 -13.11 26.94 7.42
N ILE A 14 -12.65 26.11 8.37
CA ILE A 14 -12.85 26.31 9.81
C ILE A 14 -11.97 27.44 10.38
N GLY A 15 -10.89 27.78 9.68
CA GLY A 15 -9.95 28.84 10.03
C GLY A 15 -8.92 28.45 11.11
N PRO A 16 -7.77 29.15 11.16
CA PRO A 16 -6.63 28.82 12.03
C PRO A 16 -6.93 28.94 13.53
N SER A 17 -7.99 29.64 13.93
CA SER A 17 -8.42 29.78 15.32
C SER A 17 -9.08 28.51 15.86
N ASN A 18 -9.78 27.75 15.01
CA ASN A 18 -10.65 26.63 15.41
C ASN A 18 -10.10 25.24 15.03
N TRP A 19 -8.81 25.14 14.70
CA TRP A 19 -8.17 23.89 14.24
C TRP A 19 -8.36 22.69 15.19
N GLN A 20 -8.51 22.92 16.49
CA GLN A 20 -8.74 21.85 17.47
C GLN A 20 -10.07 21.15 17.20
N ARG A 21 -11.10 21.84 16.70
CA ARG A 21 -12.36 21.17 16.32
C ARG A 21 -12.21 20.30 15.06
N ALA A 22 -11.26 20.62 14.19
CA ALA A 22 -11.04 19.92 12.94
C ALA A 22 -10.10 18.71 13.08
N CYS A 23 -9.14 18.76 14.00
CA CYS A 23 -8.02 17.80 14.06
C CYS A 23 -7.63 17.37 15.49
N PHE A 24 -8.54 17.44 16.47
CA PHE A 24 -8.21 16.99 17.82
C PHE A 24 -8.10 15.47 17.89
N VAL A 25 -6.88 15.00 18.13
CA VAL A 25 -6.58 13.61 18.46
C VAL A 25 -6.13 13.59 19.93
N PRO A 26 -6.86 12.93 20.84
CA PRO A 26 -6.64 13.07 22.28
C PRO A 26 -5.52 12.15 22.78
N THR A 27 -4.32 12.21 22.21
CA THR A 27 -3.19 11.38 22.68
C THR A 27 -2.04 12.21 23.24
N LYS A 28 -1.28 11.62 24.19
CA LYS A 28 -0.08 12.26 24.75
C LYS A 28 0.98 12.56 23.68
N ALA A 29 1.01 11.80 22.58
CA ALA A 29 1.94 12.01 21.48
C ALA A 29 1.73 13.38 20.80
N ASP A 30 0.51 13.91 20.85
CA ASP A 30 0.15 15.18 20.21
C ASP A 30 0.50 16.41 21.06
N ALA A 31 0.98 16.23 22.31
CA ALA A 31 1.24 17.32 23.24
C ALA A 31 2.19 18.39 22.67
N LEU A 32 3.23 17.97 21.93
CA LEU A 32 4.17 18.90 21.29
C LEU A 32 3.55 19.64 20.11
N VAL A 33 2.72 18.97 19.30
CA VAL A 33 1.99 19.60 18.19
C VAL A 33 1.01 20.66 18.74
N VAL A 34 0.30 20.33 19.82
CA VAL A 34 -0.61 21.26 20.51
C VAL A 34 0.16 22.45 21.09
N ALA A 35 1.29 22.21 21.76
CA ALA A 35 2.12 23.26 22.33
C ALA A 35 2.67 24.19 21.24
N PHE A 36 3.20 23.62 20.15
CA PHE A 36 3.68 24.37 19.00
C PHE A 36 2.58 25.24 18.38
N ARG A 37 1.38 24.69 18.14
CA ARG A 37 0.25 25.48 17.60
C ARG A 37 -0.22 26.57 18.56
N LYS A 38 -0.18 26.35 19.88
CA LYS A 38 -0.45 27.40 20.89
C LYS A 38 0.59 28.51 20.83
N TRP A 39 1.87 28.15 20.75
CA TRP A 39 2.97 29.10 20.60
C TRP A 39 2.83 29.90 19.29
N LEU A 40 2.57 29.23 18.17
CA LEU A 40 2.38 29.87 16.87
C LEU A 40 1.23 30.89 16.91
N ARG A 41 0.10 30.54 17.52
CA ARG A 41 -1.00 31.50 17.72
C ARG A 41 -0.59 32.70 18.56
N LYS A 42 0.11 32.47 19.67
CA LYS A 42 0.52 33.54 20.60
C LYS A 42 1.49 34.53 19.96
N TYR A 43 2.43 34.05 19.15
CA TYR A 43 3.56 34.87 18.68
C TYR A 43 3.51 35.25 17.19
N SER A 44 2.66 34.62 16.37
CA SER A 44 2.57 34.88 14.92
C SER A 44 1.14 35.08 14.41
N GLY A 45 0.16 35.21 15.31
CA GLY A 45 -1.25 35.26 14.92
C GLY A 45 -1.75 33.95 14.31
N GLY A 46 -1.02 32.85 14.50
CA GLY A 46 -1.35 31.52 13.98
C GLY A 46 -0.99 31.30 12.52
N GLN A 47 -0.17 32.17 11.93
CA GLN A 47 0.21 32.13 10.51
C GLN A 47 1.72 32.31 10.34
N VAL A 48 2.27 31.70 9.29
CA VAL A 48 3.66 31.92 8.89
C VAL A 48 3.64 32.80 7.65
N ASN A 49 4.25 33.99 7.72
CA ASN A 49 4.39 34.85 6.57
C ASN A 49 5.54 34.34 5.69
N PHE A 50 5.20 33.65 4.61
CA PHE A 50 6.16 33.12 3.63
C PHE A 50 6.66 34.20 2.64
N GLY A 51 6.22 35.45 2.78
CA GLY A 51 6.52 36.55 1.85
C GLY A 51 5.89 36.35 0.47
N THR A 52 6.37 37.10 -0.52
CA THR A 52 5.85 37.07 -1.89
C THR A 52 6.42 35.93 -2.75
N LYS A 53 7.32 35.10 -2.21
CA LYS A 53 8.02 34.05 -2.96
C LYS A 53 7.17 32.81 -3.23
N TYR A 54 6.05 32.64 -2.53
CA TYR A 54 5.19 31.47 -2.64
C TYR A 54 3.76 31.88 -2.95
N SER A 55 3.20 31.39 -4.04
CA SER A 55 1.84 31.71 -4.50
C SER A 55 0.73 30.96 -3.75
N GLY A 56 1.09 30.14 -2.76
CA GLY A 56 0.17 29.26 -2.03
C GLY A 56 -0.33 28.06 -2.85
N LEU A 57 0.01 27.97 -4.13
CA LEU A 57 -0.34 26.84 -4.99
C LEU A 57 0.69 25.72 -4.83
N LEU A 58 0.23 24.58 -4.33
CA LEU A 58 1.05 23.37 -4.30
C LEU A 58 1.19 22.80 -5.72
N PRO A 59 2.35 22.21 -6.05
CA PRO A 59 2.47 21.43 -7.27
C PRO A 59 1.47 20.26 -7.24
N PRO A 60 1.06 19.74 -8.41
CA PRO A 60 0.17 18.60 -8.47
C PRO A 60 0.75 17.44 -7.66
N SER A 61 -0.07 16.86 -6.79
CA SER A 61 0.32 15.70 -6.00
C SER A 61 0.76 14.57 -6.94
N PRO A 62 1.90 13.92 -6.68
CA PRO A 62 2.26 12.69 -7.38
C PRO A 62 1.18 11.63 -7.21
N PRO A 63 1.16 10.59 -8.09
CA PRO A 63 0.29 9.43 -7.91
C PRO A 63 0.43 8.82 -6.52
N LYS A 64 -0.67 8.35 -5.93
CA LYS A 64 -0.66 7.80 -4.57
C LYS A 64 0.31 6.64 -4.44
N GLU A 65 0.43 5.83 -5.48
CA GLU A 65 1.33 4.68 -5.56
C GLU A 65 2.79 5.08 -5.33
N GLN A 66 3.17 6.28 -5.75
CA GLN A 66 4.49 6.85 -5.53
C GLN A 66 4.64 7.42 -4.12
N LEU A 67 3.59 8.06 -3.60
CA LEU A 67 3.61 8.70 -2.27
C LEU A 67 3.63 7.70 -1.12
N VAL A 68 2.90 6.59 -1.26
CA VAL A 68 2.81 5.54 -0.24
C VAL A 68 3.49 4.25 -0.68
N ASP A 69 4.57 4.37 -1.46
CA ASP A 69 5.46 3.25 -1.79
C ASP A 69 6.13 2.73 -0.51
N ARG A 70 5.57 1.63 0.02
CA ARG A 70 6.10 0.96 1.21
C ARG A 70 7.38 0.22 0.92
N TYR A 71 7.58 -0.20 -0.32
CA TYR A 71 8.74 -0.97 -0.69
C TYR A 71 10.00 -0.12 -0.53
N ARG A 72 9.97 1.10 -1.09
CA ARG A 72 11.10 2.03 -0.97
C ARG A 72 11.27 2.61 0.43
N SER A 73 10.18 3.01 1.08
CA SER A 73 10.25 3.68 2.38
C SER A 73 10.63 2.72 3.52
N HIS A 74 10.26 1.43 3.42
CA HIS A 74 10.44 0.48 4.50
C HIS A 74 11.12 -0.83 4.07
N VAL A 75 10.55 -1.55 3.10
CA VAL A 75 10.97 -2.94 2.79
C VAL A 75 12.44 -3.03 2.39
N LEU A 76 12.94 -2.08 1.58
CA LEU A 76 14.34 -2.04 1.17
C LEU A 76 15.32 -1.92 2.35
N ASN A 77 14.93 -1.18 3.38
CA ASN A 77 15.75 -0.85 4.55
C ASN A 77 15.56 -1.86 5.70
N CYS A 78 14.50 -2.67 5.65
CA CYS A 78 14.15 -3.63 6.69
C CYS A 78 14.55 -5.06 6.26
N ASN A 79 15.54 -5.66 6.95
CA ASN A 79 16.06 -6.97 6.56
C ASN A 79 15.00 -8.08 6.60
N SER A 80 14.15 -8.11 7.62
CA SER A 80 13.10 -9.14 7.76
C SER A 80 12.07 -9.06 6.63
N CYS A 81 11.58 -7.85 6.32
CA CYS A 81 10.64 -7.63 5.21
C CYS A 81 11.27 -7.94 3.86
N ARG A 82 12.52 -7.54 3.64
CA ARG A 82 13.25 -7.83 2.39
C ARG A 82 13.41 -9.34 2.17
N VAL A 83 13.80 -10.08 3.20
CA VAL A 83 13.90 -11.55 3.14
C VAL A 83 12.53 -12.19 2.91
N ALA A 84 11.48 -11.72 3.61
CA ALA A 84 10.12 -12.21 3.43
C ALA A 84 9.63 -12.03 1.98
N VAL A 85 9.78 -10.84 1.40
CA VAL A 85 9.39 -10.60 -0.02
C VAL A 85 10.15 -11.50 -0.97
N LYS A 86 11.46 -11.67 -0.77
CA LYS A 86 12.28 -12.55 -1.62
C LYS A 86 11.80 -14.01 -1.54
N GLY A 87 11.53 -14.51 -0.33
CA GLY A 87 11.02 -15.87 -0.11
C GLY A 87 9.63 -16.08 -0.72
N LEU A 88 8.70 -15.15 -0.51
CA LEU A 88 7.35 -15.22 -1.05
C LEU A 88 7.35 -15.13 -2.59
N LYS A 89 8.22 -14.29 -3.19
CA LYS A 89 8.39 -14.25 -4.65
C LYS A 89 9.00 -15.54 -5.21
N ALA A 90 9.94 -16.16 -4.51
CA ALA A 90 10.46 -17.46 -4.91
C ALA A 90 9.36 -18.54 -4.87
N LEU A 91 8.50 -18.53 -3.84
CA LEU A 91 7.35 -19.42 -3.74
C LEU A 91 6.32 -19.18 -4.85
N GLU A 92 6.02 -17.91 -5.18
CA GLU A 92 5.12 -17.54 -6.29
C GLU A 92 5.58 -18.17 -7.61
N VAL A 93 6.88 -18.09 -7.91
CA VAL A 93 7.49 -18.67 -9.12
C VAL A 93 7.48 -20.20 -9.06
N ALA A 94 7.83 -20.79 -7.91
CA ALA A 94 7.81 -22.24 -7.75
C ALA A 94 6.42 -22.84 -8.01
N LEU A 95 5.36 -22.20 -7.50
CA LEU A 95 3.98 -22.60 -7.75
C LEU A 95 3.60 -22.53 -9.24
N GLN A 96 4.06 -21.51 -9.97
CA GLN A 96 3.84 -21.40 -11.42
C GLN A 96 4.55 -22.51 -12.18
N VAL A 97 5.82 -22.77 -11.83
CA VAL A 97 6.61 -23.84 -12.46
C VAL A 97 5.96 -25.20 -12.22
N ILE A 98 5.51 -25.50 -11.00
CA ILE A 98 4.81 -26.74 -10.67
C ILE A 98 3.52 -26.88 -11.49
N SER A 99 2.74 -25.79 -11.63
CA SER A 99 1.51 -25.79 -12.42
C SER A 99 1.77 -26.12 -13.89
N VAL A 100 2.69 -25.39 -14.54
CA VAL A 100 3.03 -25.58 -15.96
C VAL A 100 3.66 -26.96 -16.20
N ALA A 101 4.59 -27.38 -15.34
CA ALA A 101 5.22 -28.69 -15.43
C ALA A 101 4.19 -29.82 -15.32
N SER A 102 3.21 -29.69 -14.42
CA SER A 102 2.14 -30.69 -14.25
C SER A 102 1.30 -30.84 -15.53
N ILE A 103 0.96 -29.75 -16.20
CA ILE A 103 0.25 -29.77 -17.48
C ILE A 103 1.12 -30.41 -18.58
N GLY A 104 2.41 -30.04 -18.63
CA GLY A 104 3.37 -30.60 -19.59
C GLY A 104 3.55 -32.11 -19.44
N ILE A 105 3.60 -32.62 -18.20
CA ILE A 105 3.68 -34.05 -17.91
C ILE A 105 2.44 -34.78 -18.43
N ILE A 106 1.23 -34.25 -18.19
CA ILE A 106 0.00 -34.86 -18.71
C ILE A 106 0.02 -34.90 -20.25
N ALA A 107 0.50 -33.85 -20.89
CA ALA A 107 0.57 -33.76 -22.35
C ALA A 107 1.60 -34.72 -22.97
N ALA A 108 2.71 -35.00 -22.28
CA ALA A 108 3.77 -35.88 -22.76
C ALA A 108 3.48 -37.37 -22.53
N ILE A 109 2.62 -37.73 -21.58
CA ILE A 109 2.28 -39.13 -21.28
C ILE A 109 1.36 -39.71 -22.36
N LYS A 110 1.71 -40.90 -22.86
CA LYS A 110 0.90 -41.62 -23.87
C LYS A 110 -0.53 -41.89 -23.36
N GLN A 111 -1.49 -41.83 -24.27
CA GLN A 111 -2.87 -42.20 -23.96
C GLN A 111 -2.94 -43.64 -23.43
N GLY A 112 -3.69 -43.84 -22.34
CA GLY A 112 -3.83 -45.14 -21.66
C GLY A 112 -2.82 -45.42 -20.54
N MET A 113 -1.70 -44.70 -20.44
CA MET A 113 -0.70 -44.92 -19.37
C MET A 113 -1.11 -44.33 -18.01
N MET A 114 -2.09 -43.42 -17.97
CA MET A 114 -2.61 -42.81 -16.75
C MET A 114 -4.11 -43.02 -16.65
N SER A 115 -4.57 -43.42 -15.45
CA SER A 115 -6.00 -43.48 -15.14
C SER A 115 -6.64 -42.08 -15.23
N MET A 116 -7.92 -42.02 -15.55
CA MET A 116 -8.68 -40.76 -15.58
C MET A 116 -8.67 -40.06 -14.21
N ALA A 117 -8.75 -40.84 -13.13
CA ALA A 117 -8.66 -40.31 -11.77
C ALA A 117 -7.32 -39.61 -11.51
N THR A 118 -6.20 -40.24 -11.89
CA THR A 118 -4.86 -39.63 -11.74
C THR A 118 -4.74 -38.36 -12.57
N LYS A 119 -5.23 -38.35 -13.81
CA LYS A 119 -5.22 -37.14 -14.66
C LYS A 119 -6.01 -36.01 -14.00
N SER A 120 -7.22 -36.30 -13.50
CA SER A 120 -8.05 -35.31 -12.83
C SER A 120 -7.35 -34.73 -11.59
N VAL A 121 -6.68 -35.55 -10.78
CA VAL A 121 -5.96 -35.07 -9.59
C VAL A 121 -4.82 -34.14 -9.98
N VAL A 122 -4.02 -34.50 -10.98
CA VAL A 122 -2.88 -33.68 -11.43
C VAL A 122 -3.36 -32.35 -12.04
N VAL A 123 -4.44 -32.36 -12.84
CA VAL A 123 -5.05 -31.13 -13.36
C VAL A 123 -5.56 -30.24 -12.23
N SER A 124 -6.30 -30.81 -11.27
CA SER A 124 -6.79 -30.05 -10.12
C SER A 124 -5.65 -29.43 -9.31
N MET A 125 -4.56 -30.18 -9.08
CA MET A 125 -3.36 -29.66 -8.42
C MET A 125 -2.73 -28.51 -9.21
N ALA A 126 -2.60 -28.64 -10.54
CA ALA A 126 -2.04 -27.59 -11.39
C ALA A 126 -2.87 -26.30 -11.32
N VAL A 127 -4.20 -26.41 -11.34
CA VAL A 127 -5.13 -25.28 -11.20
C VAL A 127 -5.00 -24.63 -9.82
N LEU A 128 -4.94 -25.42 -8.75
CA LEU A 128 -4.76 -24.92 -7.38
C LEU A 128 -3.43 -24.19 -7.20
N CYS A 129 -2.33 -24.73 -7.72
CA CYS A 129 -1.02 -24.07 -7.68
C CYS A 129 -1.04 -22.72 -8.42
N PHE A 130 -1.70 -22.67 -9.58
CA PHE A 130 -1.84 -21.42 -10.33
C PHE A 130 -2.68 -20.38 -9.57
N ALA A 131 -3.83 -20.79 -9.04
CA ALA A 131 -4.69 -19.91 -8.25
C ALA A 131 -3.96 -19.39 -6.99
N ALA A 132 -3.23 -20.26 -6.30
CA ALA A 132 -2.41 -19.89 -5.14
C ALA A 132 -1.32 -18.89 -5.51
N SER A 133 -0.66 -19.06 -6.66
CA SER A 133 0.35 -18.10 -7.16
C SER A 133 -0.26 -16.73 -7.46
N MET A 134 -1.42 -16.68 -8.13
CA MET A 134 -2.14 -15.44 -8.41
C MET A 134 -2.54 -14.71 -7.13
N TRP A 135 -3.10 -15.45 -6.17
CA TRP A 135 -3.46 -14.91 -4.86
C TRP A 135 -2.23 -14.37 -4.12
N LEU A 136 -1.12 -15.13 -4.12
CA LEU A 136 0.12 -14.75 -3.47
C LEU A 136 0.71 -13.48 -4.10
N SER A 137 0.66 -13.34 -5.43
CA SER A 137 1.13 -12.15 -6.14
C SER A 137 0.37 -10.90 -5.67
N HIS A 138 -0.96 -10.98 -5.59
CA HIS A 138 -1.80 -9.89 -5.10
C HIS A 138 -1.53 -9.59 -3.62
N PHE A 139 -1.38 -10.63 -2.79
CA PHE A 139 -1.03 -10.49 -1.37
C PHE A 139 0.32 -9.77 -1.19
N ILE A 140 1.35 -10.17 -1.95
CA ILE A 140 2.67 -9.53 -1.89
C ILE A 140 2.55 -8.05 -2.28
N TYR A 141 1.82 -7.74 -3.35
CA TYR A 141 1.64 -6.35 -3.79
C TYR A 141 0.96 -5.49 -2.72
N LYS A 142 -0.18 -5.95 -2.17
CA LYS A 142 -0.94 -5.22 -1.15
C LYS A 142 -0.21 -5.03 0.17
N THR A 143 0.65 -5.99 0.52
CA THR A 143 1.38 -5.96 1.80
C THR A 143 2.64 -5.11 1.69
N PHE A 144 3.44 -5.33 0.65
CA PHE A 144 4.82 -4.82 0.59
C PHE A 144 5.03 -3.62 -0.33
N TYR A 145 4.14 -3.37 -1.29
CA TYR A 145 4.31 -2.27 -2.26
C TYR A 145 3.34 -1.13 -1.99
N PHE A 146 2.04 -1.41 -2.08
CA PHE A 146 1.02 -0.37 -2.04
C PHE A 146 -0.26 -0.85 -1.39
N HIS A 147 -0.83 -0.01 -0.53
CA HIS A 147 -2.16 -0.19 0.03
C HIS A 147 -2.85 1.15 0.05
N ASP A 148 -3.96 1.23 -0.67
CA ASP A 148 -4.76 2.45 -0.68
C ASP A 148 -5.53 2.54 0.63
N TYR A 149 -5.21 3.54 1.44
CA TYR A 149 -6.04 3.93 2.57
C TYR A 149 -7.01 5.00 2.08
N ASN A 150 -8.29 4.63 1.96
CA ASN A 150 -9.31 5.63 1.71
C ASN A 150 -9.72 6.30 3.04
N HIS A 151 -9.03 7.39 3.38
CA HIS A 151 -9.35 8.17 4.57
C HIS A 151 -10.62 9.04 4.43
N ALA A 152 -11.24 9.09 3.25
CA ALA A 152 -12.41 9.95 2.97
C ALA A 152 -13.77 9.29 3.26
N LEU A 153 -13.83 7.96 3.39
CA LEU A 153 -15.07 7.20 3.61
C LEU A 153 -15.15 6.63 5.02
N ARG A 154 -15.08 7.49 6.04
CA ARG A 154 -15.34 7.09 7.43
C ARG A 154 -16.50 7.86 8.01
#